data_AF-A0A453G791-F1
#
_entry.id   AF-A0A453G791-F1
#
_cell.length_a   1.000
_cell.length_b   1.000
_cell.length_c   1.000
_cell.angle_alpha   90.00
_cell.angle_beta   90.00
_cell.angle_gamma   90.00
#
_symmetry.space_group_name_H-M   'P 1'
#
loop_
_entity.id
_entity.type
_entity.pdbx_description
1 polymer ?
#
loop_
_entity_poly.entity_id
_entity_poly.type
_entity_poly.pdbx_seq_one_letter_code
_entity_poly.pdbx_strand_id
1 'polypeptide(L)'
;ANGGVKGSLTGISIGTVTPMQKVWRSTQAFGDIAFAYSYSLILIEIQDTIRAPPPSESTVMKRATMVSVAVTTVFYMLCGCMGYAAFGDAAPGNLLTGFGFYEPFWLLDVANAAIVVHLVGAYQVYCQPLFAFVEKWAAKRWPESTFVTGEVEVPLFRTYKVNMFRATWRTAFVVATTVVSMMLPFFNDVVGFLGALGFWPLTVYFPVEMYVVQKKVPKWSTQWVCLQMLSLGCLAISLAAAAGSIAGIKSDLKVYHPFKT
;
A
#
# COMPACT_ATOMS: atom_id res chain seq x y z
N ALA A 1 -13.54 -25.96 18.14
CA ALA A 1 -14.03 -24.60 17.81
C ALA A 1 -14.35 -23.87 19.11
N ASN A 2 -13.81 -22.67 19.32
CA ASN A 2 -13.88 -21.95 20.62
C ASN A 2 -15.27 -21.38 21.01
N GLY A 3 -16.37 -21.84 20.39
CA GLY A 3 -17.75 -21.68 20.86
C GLY A 3 -18.33 -20.27 21.00
N GLY A 4 -17.54 -19.20 20.86
CA GLY A 4 -18.00 -17.83 21.11
C GLY A 4 -17.19 -16.75 20.39
N VAL A 5 -17.76 -15.54 20.36
CA VAL A 5 -17.18 -14.32 19.80
C VAL A 5 -16.27 -13.68 20.84
N LYS A 6 -14.99 -13.50 20.53
CA LYS A 6 -14.00 -12.89 21.44
C LYS A 6 -13.92 -11.37 21.35
N GLY A 7 -14.40 -10.79 20.25
CA GLY A 7 -14.36 -9.34 20.02
C GLY A 7 -15.26 -8.56 20.98
N SER A 8 -14.79 -7.38 21.40
CA SER A 8 -15.54 -6.41 22.21
C SER A 8 -15.91 -5.16 21.40
N LEU A 9 -16.93 -4.41 21.83
CA LEU A 9 -17.34 -3.16 21.16
C LEU A 9 -16.29 -2.04 21.25
N THR A 10 -15.49 -2.03 22.32
CA THR A 10 -14.55 -0.93 22.60
C THR A 10 -13.12 -1.25 22.17
N GLY A 11 -12.88 -2.42 21.57
CA GLY A 11 -11.53 -2.86 21.23
C GLY A 11 -10.73 -3.23 22.48
N ILE A 12 -9.41 -3.26 22.30
CA ILE A 12 -8.46 -3.55 23.38
C ILE A 12 -8.71 -2.68 24.62
N SER A 13 -8.82 -3.32 25.77
CA SER A 13 -9.13 -2.64 27.04
C SER A 13 -7.98 -1.74 27.52
N ILE A 14 -8.34 -0.58 28.07
CA ILE A 14 -7.39 0.31 28.75
C ILE A 14 -6.94 -0.40 30.04
N GLY A 15 -5.64 -0.67 30.15
CA GLY A 15 -5.08 -1.56 31.18
C GLY A 15 -4.14 -2.61 30.55
N THR A 16 -4.54 -3.19 29.42
CA THR A 16 -3.64 -3.99 28.56
C THR A 16 -2.71 -3.08 27.76
N VAL A 17 -3.24 -1.94 27.32
CA VAL A 17 -2.47 -0.86 26.69
C VAL A 17 -2.75 0.45 27.42
N THR A 18 -1.81 1.39 27.31
CA THR A 18 -2.03 2.75 27.80
C THR A 18 -3.08 3.48 26.96
N PRO A 19 -3.80 4.47 27.52
CA PRO A 19 -4.75 5.29 26.75
C PRO A 19 -4.13 5.88 25.48
N MET A 20 -2.89 6.35 25.57
CA MET A 20 -2.17 6.95 24.45
C MET A 20 -1.85 5.93 23.34
N GLN A 21 -1.41 4.72 23.71
CA GLN A 21 -1.20 3.65 22.72
C GLN A 21 -2.49 3.25 22.02
N LYS A 22 -3.62 3.25 22.74
CA LYS A 22 -4.93 2.99 22.13
C LYS A 22 -5.26 4.06 21.08
N VAL A 23 -5.05 5.34 21.40
CA VAL A 23 -5.23 6.45 20.44
C VAL A 23 -4.33 6.27 19.22
N TRP A 24 -3.04 6.00 19.40
CA TRP A 24 -2.11 5.81 18.28
C TRP A 24 -2.47 4.65 17.36
N ARG A 25 -2.87 3.51 17.94
CA ARG A 25 -3.34 2.37 17.15
C ARG A 25 -4.61 2.69 16.38
N SER A 26 -5.55 3.42 17.00
CA SER A 26 -6.77 3.86 16.32
C SER A 26 -6.48 4.86 15.19
N THR A 27 -5.54 5.80 15.37
CA THR A 27 -5.20 6.75 14.31
C THR A 27 -4.43 6.08 13.18
N GLN A 28 -3.49 5.19 13.49
CA GLN A 28 -2.78 4.37 12.50
C GLN A 28 -3.74 3.54 11.64
N ALA A 29 -4.79 2.96 12.23
CA ALA A 29 -5.78 2.17 11.49
C ALA A 29 -6.45 2.95 10.34
N PHE A 30 -6.60 4.28 10.45
CA PHE A 30 -7.06 5.09 9.32
C PHE A 30 -6.05 5.11 8.17
N GLY A 31 -4.75 5.09 8.47
CA GLY A 31 -3.68 4.94 7.49
C GLY A 31 -3.74 3.57 6.80
N ASP A 32 -3.94 2.50 7.57
CA ASP A 32 -4.07 1.13 7.03
C ASP A 32 -5.27 1.03 6.09
N ILE A 33 -6.41 1.59 6.49
CA ILE A 33 -7.61 1.70 5.65
C ILE A 33 -7.29 2.51 4.39
N ALA A 34 -6.65 3.67 4.53
CA ALA A 34 -6.33 4.53 3.40
C ALA A 34 -5.38 3.84 2.39
N PHE A 35 -4.42 3.07 2.89
CA PHE A 35 -3.55 2.24 2.06
C PHE A 35 -4.35 1.14 1.33
N ALA A 36 -5.25 0.46 2.03
CA ALA A 36 -6.03 -0.64 1.48
C ALA A 36 -6.97 -0.24 0.33
N TYR A 37 -7.37 1.04 0.26
CA TYR A 37 -8.17 1.61 -0.83
C TYR A 37 -7.36 2.47 -1.82
N SER A 38 -6.02 2.43 -1.77
CA SER A 38 -5.16 3.26 -2.63
C SER A 38 -5.01 2.67 -4.04
N TYR A 39 -6.04 2.85 -4.88
CA TYR A 39 -6.00 2.49 -6.31
C TYR A 39 -5.71 3.69 -7.23
N SER A 40 -5.70 4.91 -6.69
CA SER A 40 -5.46 6.15 -7.44
C SER A 40 -4.10 6.16 -8.15
N LEU A 41 -3.11 5.46 -7.60
CA LEU A 41 -1.76 5.29 -8.14
C LEU A 41 -1.67 4.58 -9.48
N ILE A 42 -2.65 3.71 -9.78
CA ILE A 42 -2.68 2.90 -11.01
C ILE A 42 -3.90 3.24 -11.87
N LEU A 43 -4.72 4.19 -11.41
CA LEU A 43 -6.01 4.50 -12.01
C LEU A 43 -5.86 5.02 -13.44
N ILE A 44 -4.84 5.84 -13.68
CA ILE A 44 -4.59 6.47 -14.98
C ILE A 44 -4.04 5.42 -15.95
N GLU A 45 -3.15 4.55 -15.50
CA GLU A 45 -2.61 3.44 -16.28
C GLU A 45 -3.72 2.46 -16.67
N ILE A 46 -4.65 2.15 -15.77
CA ILE A 46 -5.83 1.33 -16.10
C ILE A 46 -6.71 2.05 -17.13
N GLN A 47 -6.96 3.35 -16.94
CA GLN A 47 -7.75 4.16 -17.87
C GLN A 47 -7.18 4.15 -19.29
N ASP A 48 -5.87 4.31 -19.42
CA ASP A 48 -5.15 4.32 -20.70
C ASP A 48 -5.26 2.97 -21.46
N THR A 49 -5.55 1.86 -20.76
CA THR A 49 -5.75 0.55 -21.39
C THR A 49 -7.16 0.33 -21.95
N ILE A 50 -8.13 1.19 -21.63
CA ILE A 50 -9.52 1.03 -22.06
C ILE A 50 -9.62 1.41 -23.55
N ARG A 51 -9.68 0.39 -24.41
CA ARG A 51 -9.83 0.57 -25.85
C ARG A 51 -11.19 1.20 -26.20
N ALA A 52 -11.18 2.22 -27.05
CA ALA A 52 -12.37 2.68 -27.78
C ALA A 52 -12.81 1.61 -28.81
N PRO A 53 -14.13 1.37 -29.05
CA PRO A 53 -15.22 2.35 -29.08
C PRO A 53 -16.26 2.11 -27.93
N PRO A 54 -17.49 2.68 -27.91
CA PRO A 54 -18.24 3.00 -26.67
C PRO A 54 -18.48 1.81 -25.73
N PRO A 55 -18.54 2.03 -24.39
CA PRO A 55 -18.80 3.30 -23.68
C PRO A 55 -17.56 4.18 -23.47
N SER A 56 -17.77 5.44 -23.05
CA SER A 56 -16.67 6.34 -22.66
C SER A 56 -15.86 5.76 -21.49
N GLU A 57 -14.55 5.99 -21.47
CA GLU A 57 -13.64 5.54 -20.40
C GLU A 57 -14.18 5.91 -19.01
N SER A 58 -14.69 7.13 -18.85
CA SER A 58 -15.29 7.58 -17.59
C SER A 58 -16.51 6.76 -17.15
N THR A 59 -17.32 6.26 -18.09
CA THR A 59 -18.49 5.42 -17.79
C THR A 59 -18.05 4.02 -17.40
N VAL A 60 -17.13 3.43 -18.16
CA VAL A 60 -16.54 2.12 -17.86
C VAL A 60 -15.87 2.16 -16.49
N MET A 61 -15.04 3.16 -16.24
CA MET A 61 -14.32 3.33 -14.98
C MET A 61 -15.23 3.59 -13.80
N LYS A 62 -16.27 4.43 -13.93
CA LYS A 62 -17.23 4.61 -12.84
C LYS A 62 -17.87 3.29 -12.42
N ARG A 63 -18.27 2.46 -13.38
CA ARG A 63 -18.85 1.14 -13.10
C ARG A 63 -17.81 0.20 -12.49
N ALA A 64 -16.62 0.12 -13.09
CA ALA A 64 -15.54 -0.73 -12.61
C ALA A 64 -15.11 -0.35 -11.19
N THR A 65 -14.89 0.93 -10.92
CA THR A 65 -14.57 1.46 -9.59
C THR A 65 -15.68 1.20 -8.60
N MET A 66 -16.95 1.42 -8.95
CA MET A 66 -18.08 1.14 -8.04
C MET A 66 -18.10 -0.33 -7.63
N VAL A 67 -18.02 -1.25 -8.60
CA VAL A 67 -18.03 -2.69 -8.34
C VAL A 67 -16.79 -3.10 -7.54
N SER A 68 -15.60 -2.64 -7.95
CA SER A 68 -14.33 -2.98 -7.30
C SER A 68 -14.30 -2.51 -5.84
N VAL A 69 -14.68 -1.26 -5.57
CA VAL A 69 -14.76 -0.71 -4.20
C VAL A 69 -15.80 -1.48 -3.39
N ALA A 70 -17.00 -1.73 -3.93
CA ALA A 70 -18.04 -2.47 -3.20
C ALA A 70 -17.58 -3.89 -2.81
N VAL A 71 -17.01 -4.63 -3.76
CA VAL A 71 -16.50 -5.98 -3.53
C VAL A 71 -15.36 -5.95 -2.50
N THR A 72 -14.40 -5.04 -2.67
CA THR A 72 -13.26 -4.88 -1.76
C THR A 72 -13.73 -4.54 -0.34
N THR A 73 -14.69 -3.62 -0.18
CA THR A 73 -15.26 -3.27 1.12
C THR A 73 -15.91 -4.46 1.80
N VAL A 74 -16.71 -5.24 1.07
CA VAL A 74 -17.34 -6.45 1.62
C VAL A 74 -16.27 -7.43 2.09
N PHE A 75 -15.26 -7.72 1.27
CA PHE A 75 -14.19 -8.64 1.64
C PHE A 75 -13.38 -8.15 2.85
N TYR A 76 -12.96 -6.88 2.88
CA TYR A 76 -12.20 -6.33 4.00
C TYR A 76 -13.01 -6.30 5.30
N MET A 77 -14.28 -5.91 5.23
CA MET A 77 -15.16 -5.95 6.40
C MET A 77 -15.38 -7.38 6.89
N LEU A 78 -15.59 -8.35 5.99
CA LEU A 78 -15.72 -9.75 6.35
C LEU A 78 -14.45 -10.26 7.05
N CYS A 79 -13.27 -10.08 6.44
CA CYS A 79 -12.00 -10.52 7.02
C CYS A 79 -11.71 -9.82 8.36
N GLY A 80 -11.91 -8.50 8.45
CA GLY A 80 -11.69 -7.72 9.66
C GLY A 80 -12.65 -8.11 10.79
N CYS A 81 -13.94 -8.19 10.52
CA CYS A 81 -14.94 -8.55 11.52
C CYS A 81 -14.81 -10.00 11.96
N MET A 82 -14.62 -10.96 11.03
CA MET A 82 -14.44 -12.37 11.41
C MET A 82 -13.13 -12.61 12.14
N GLY A 83 -12.03 -11.98 11.69
CA GLY A 83 -10.74 -12.04 12.38
C GLY A 83 -10.84 -11.50 13.80
N TYR A 84 -11.46 -10.33 13.97
CA TYR A 84 -11.67 -9.75 15.29
C TYR A 84 -12.66 -10.57 16.15
N ALA A 85 -13.71 -11.16 15.56
CA ALA A 85 -14.60 -12.07 16.28
C ALA A 85 -13.87 -13.34 16.75
N ALA A 86 -12.91 -13.84 15.98
CA ALA A 86 -12.16 -15.06 16.29
C ALA A 86 -11.04 -14.82 17.33
N PHE A 87 -10.33 -13.70 17.25
CA PHE A 87 -9.15 -13.40 18.06
C PHE A 87 -9.37 -12.37 19.16
N GLY A 88 -10.38 -11.50 19.04
CA GLY A 88 -10.66 -10.42 19.99
C GLY A 88 -9.50 -9.45 20.14
N ASP A 89 -9.21 -9.06 21.38
CA ASP A 89 -8.09 -8.15 21.72
C ASP A 89 -6.71 -8.70 21.33
N ALA A 90 -6.60 -10.00 21.05
CA ALA A 90 -5.38 -10.67 20.61
C ALA A 90 -5.26 -10.78 19.08
N ALA A 91 -6.13 -10.10 18.32
CA ALA A 91 -6.06 -10.08 16.86
C ALA A 91 -4.69 -9.57 16.38
N PRO A 92 -3.91 -10.40 15.66
CA PRO A 92 -2.64 -9.97 15.13
C PRO A 92 -2.84 -9.05 13.93
N GLY A 93 -1.86 -8.19 13.68
CA GLY A 93 -1.86 -7.33 12.51
C GLY A 93 -1.76 -8.09 11.16
N ASN A 94 -1.26 -9.32 11.18
CA ASN A 94 -1.39 -10.27 10.07
C ASN A 94 -2.16 -11.49 10.59
N LEU A 95 -3.39 -11.71 10.12
CA LEU A 95 -4.26 -12.78 10.61
C LEU A 95 -3.63 -14.17 10.48
N LEU A 96 -2.78 -14.40 9.47
CA LEU A 96 -2.11 -15.69 9.26
C LEU A 96 -1.12 -16.05 10.37
N THR A 97 -0.51 -15.05 11.04
CA THR A 97 0.39 -15.34 12.17
C THR A 97 -0.38 -15.82 13.41
N GLY A 98 -1.66 -15.46 13.53
CA GLY A 98 -2.53 -15.91 14.62
C GLY A 98 -2.94 -17.38 14.53
N PHE A 99 -2.88 -17.98 13.33
CA PHE A 99 -3.25 -19.37 13.08
C PHE A 99 -2.08 -20.36 13.19
N GLY A 100 -0.84 -19.88 13.38
CA GLY A 100 0.37 -20.72 13.42
C GLY A 100 0.41 -21.80 14.51
N PHE A 101 -0.57 -21.83 15.42
CA PHE A 101 -0.71 -22.82 16.50
C PHE A 101 -1.98 -23.68 16.38
N TYR A 102 -2.80 -23.49 15.35
CA TYR A 102 -4.08 -24.18 15.19
C TYR A 102 -4.05 -25.13 14.00
N GLU A 103 -4.39 -26.40 14.22
CA GLU A 103 -4.54 -27.38 13.15
C GLU A 103 -5.76 -27.06 12.27
N PRO A 104 -5.68 -27.27 10.94
CA PRO A 104 -4.58 -27.93 10.22
C PRO A 104 -3.59 -26.96 9.56
N PHE A 105 -2.29 -27.22 9.73
CA PHE A 105 -1.19 -26.38 9.23
C PHE A 105 -1.10 -26.27 7.70
N TRP A 106 -1.56 -27.28 6.95
CA TRP A 106 -1.51 -27.26 5.49
C TRP A 106 -2.30 -26.09 4.88
N LEU A 107 -3.39 -25.67 5.52
CA LEU A 107 -4.22 -24.56 5.03
C LEU A 107 -3.45 -23.23 5.14
N LEU A 108 -2.68 -23.07 6.22
CA LEU A 108 -1.78 -21.95 6.42
C LEU A 108 -0.65 -21.94 5.37
N ASP A 109 -0.09 -23.12 5.07
CA ASP A 109 0.96 -23.26 4.05
C ASP A 109 0.45 -22.87 2.65
N VAL A 110 -0.74 -23.34 2.27
CA VAL A 110 -1.38 -22.96 0.99
C VAL A 110 -1.66 -21.45 0.94
N ALA A 111 -2.14 -20.85 2.03
CA ALA A 111 -2.36 -19.41 2.09
C ALA A 111 -1.06 -18.61 1.94
N ASN A 112 0.01 -19.01 2.62
CA ASN A 112 1.32 -18.39 2.48
C ASN A 112 1.90 -18.56 1.07
N ALA A 113 1.75 -19.74 0.46
CA ALA A 113 2.18 -19.97 -0.92
C ALA A 113 1.43 -19.07 -1.91
N ALA A 114 0.11 -18.90 -1.73
CA ALA A 114 -0.69 -17.99 -2.55
C ALA A 114 -0.25 -16.53 -2.40
N ILE A 115 0.07 -16.08 -1.18
CA ILE A 115 0.64 -14.75 -0.92
C ILE A 115 1.97 -14.57 -1.64
N VAL A 116 2.87 -15.56 -1.57
CA VAL A 116 4.17 -15.49 -2.27
C VAL A 116 3.96 -15.36 -3.78
N VAL A 117 3.12 -16.20 -4.38
CA VAL A 117 2.82 -16.14 -5.82
C VAL A 117 2.26 -14.78 -6.22
N HIS A 118 1.31 -14.26 -5.44
CA HIS A 118 0.72 -12.94 -5.66
C HIS A 118 1.76 -11.81 -5.55
N LEU A 119 2.55 -11.79 -4.47
CA LEU A 119 3.53 -10.73 -4.21
C LEU A 119 4.68 -10.73 -5.21
N VAL A 120 5.12 -11.89 -5.70
CA VAL A 120 6.13 -11.97 -6.77
C VAL A 120 5.60 -11.28 -8.03
N GLY A 121 4.35 -11.55 -8.43
CA GLY A 121 3.72 -10.88 -9.57
C GLY A 121 3.58 -9.38 -9.36
N ALA A 122 3.05 -8.97 -8.20
CA ALA A 122 2.89 -7.56 -7.86
C ALA A 122 4.24 -6.81 -7.88
N TYR A 123 5.27 -7.35 -7.25
CA TYR A 123 6.61 -6.75 -7.21
C TYR A 123 7.14 -6.47 -8.61
N GLN A 124 6.99 -7.41 -9.54
CA GLN A 124 7.42 -7.22 -10.93
C GLN A 124 6.69 -6.05 -11.59
N VAL A 125 5.37 -5.98 -11.46
CA VAL A 125 4.55 -4.92 -12.08
C VAL A 125 4.89 -3.55 -11.48
N TYR A 126 4.99 -3.44 -10.16
CA TYR A 126 5.26 -2.16 -9.48
C TYR A 126 6.68 -1.64 -9.69
N CYS A 127 7.67 -2.53 -9.86
CA CYS A 127 9.05 -2.09 -10.10
C CYS A 127 9.29 -1.60 -11.54
N GLN A 128 8.52 -2.06 -12.54
CA GLN A 128 8.77 -1.68 -13.94
C GLN A 128 8.71 -0.16 -14.19
N PRO A 129 7.69 0.59 -13.74
CA PRO A 129 7.64 2.03 -13.99
C PRO A 129 8.83 2.77 -13.37
N LEU A 130 9.25 2.38 -12.16
CA LEU A 130 10.40 2.96 -11.47
C LEU A 130 11.70 2.68 -12.23
N PHE A 131 11.92 1.43 -12.63
CA PHE A 131 13.08 1.05 -13.43
C PHE A 131 13.11 1.79 -14.75
N ALA A 132 11.98 1.84 -15.47
CA ALA A 132 11.87 2.56 -16.72
C ALA A 132 12.16 4.06 -16.56
N PHE A 133 11.67 4.68 -15.48
CA PHE A 133 11.92 6.10 -15.20
C PHE A 133 13.42 6.38 -15.00
N VAL A 134 14.07 5.63 -14.10
CA VAL A 134 15.49 5.82 -13.77
C VAL A 134 16.37 5.50 -14.98
N GLU A 135 16.08 4.42 -15.70
CA GLU A 135 16.84 4.00 -16.88
C GLU A 135 16.73 5.01 -18.03
N LYS A 136 15.52 5.51 -18.33
CA LYS A 136 15.32 6.55 -19.35
C LYS A 136 16.00 7.86 -18.97
N TRP A 137 15.92 8.25 -17.69
CA TRP A 137 16.59 9.45 -17.21
C TRP A 137 18.11 9.33 -17.32
N ALA A 138 18.68 8.20 -16.89
CA ALA A 138 20.12 7.95 -16.97
C ALA A 138 20.60 7.95 -18.42
N ALA A 139 19.88 7.28 -19.33
CA ALA A 139 20.20 7.25 -20.75
C ALA A 139 20.19 8.65 -21.39
N LYS A 140 19.23 9.51 -21.00
CA LYS A 140 19.17 10.91 -21.47
C LYS A 140 20.29 11.77 -20.87
N ARG A 141 20.68 11.51 -19.61
CA ARG A 141 21.69 12.29 -18.90
C ARG A 141 23.12 11.96 -19.30
N TRP A 142 23.39 10.71 -19.66
CA TRP A 142 24.71 10.20 -20.06
C TRP A 142 24.63 9.34 -21.34
N PRO A 143 24.30 9.94 -22.49
CA PRO A 143 24.12 9.21 -23.75
C PRO A 143 25.41 8.52 -24.23
N GLU A 144 26.57 9.18 -24.02
CA GLU A 144 27.88 8.69 -24.45
C GLU A 144 28.48 7.59 -23.55
N SER A 145 27.84 7.28 -22.42
CA SER A 145 28.37 6.29 -21.48
C SER A 145 28.05 4.87 -21.94
N THR A 146 29.08 4.11 -22.34
CA THR A 146 28.95 2.71 -22.73
C THR A 146 28.37 1.83 -21.61
N PHE A 147 28.54 2.20 -20.34
CA PHE A 147 27.92 1.49 -19.21
C PHE A 147 26.40 1.67 -19.16
N VAL A 148 25.91 2.87 -19.48
CA VAL A 148 24.50 3.27 -19.37
C VAL A 148 23.71 2.92 -20.64
N THR A 149 24.27 3.19 -21.82
CA THR A 149 23.58 2.98 -23.10
C THR A 149 24.04 1.72 -23.83
N GLY A 150 25.23 1.21 -23.54
CA GLY A 150 25.76 0.02 -24.18
C GLY A 150 25.01 -1.25 -23.81
N GLU A 151 24.96 -2.17 -24.77
CA GLU A 151 24.44 -3.53 -24.58
C GLU A 151 25.57 -4.51 -24.85
N VAL A 152 25.83 -5.40 -23.90
CA VAL A 152 26.80 -6.48 -24.01
C VAL A 152 26.03 -7.74 -24.39
N GLU A 153 26.46 -8.39 -25.48
CA GLU A 153 25.90 -9.67 -25.88
C GLU A 153 26.55 -10.79 -25.08
N VAL A 154 25.76 -11.44 -24.24
CA VAL A 154 26.21 -12.57 -23.43
C VAL A 154 25.71 -13.85 -24.09
N PRO A 155 26.61 -14.70 -24.65
CA PRO A 155 26.21 -15.98 -25.20
C PRO A 155 25.97 -16.97 -24.06
N LEU A 156 24.70 -17.33 -23.83
CA LEU A 156 24.32 -18.37 -22.86
C LEU A 156 23.70 -19.57 -23.61
N PHE A 157 22.36 -19.68 -23.64
CA PHE A 157 21.63 -20.61 -24.52
C PHE A 157 21.01 -19.90 -25.75
N ARG A 158 20.82 -18.58 -25.65
CA ARG A 158 20.50 -17.62 -26.71
C ARG A 158 21.35 -16.39 -26.47
N THR A 159 21.57 -15.57 -27.49
CA THR A 159 22.27 -14.29 -27.33
C THR A 159 21.37 -13.33 -26.56
N TYR A 160 21.76 -13.01 -25.31
CA TYR A 160 21.04 -12.03 -24.49
C TYR A 160 21.76 -10.69 -24.54
N LYS A 161 21.03 -9.62 -24.85
CA LYS A 161 21.54 -8.26 -24.74
C LYS A 161 21.38 -7.78 -23.31
N VAL A 162 22.49 -7.66 -22.60
CA VAL A 162 22.53 -7.23 -21.20
C VAL A 162 23.17 -5.85 -21.13
N ASN A 163 22.46 -4.91 -20.52
CA ASN A 163 23.01 -3.60 -20.22
C ASN A 163 23.53 -3.59 -18.78
N MET A 164 24.78 -3.18 -18.61
CA MET A 164 25.47 -3.26 -17.32
C MET A 164 24.86 -2.33 -16.28
N PHE A 165 24.43 -1.12 -16.67
CA PHE A 165 23.69 -0.23 -15.78
C PHE A 165 22.37 -0.84 -15.30
N ARG A 166 21.54 -1.36 -16.21
CA ARG A 166 20.27 -2.02 -15.86
C ARG A 166 20.47 -3.18 -14.89
N ALA A 167 21.46 -4.04 -15.14
CA ALA A 167 21.77 -5.16 -14.25
C ALA A 167 22.19 -4.66 -12.86
N THR A 168 23.15 -3.73 -12.80
CA THR A 168 23.70 -3.22 -11.54
C THR A 168 22.65 -2.48 -10.72
N TRP A 169 21.92 -1.56 -11.35
CA TRP A 169 20.89 -0.75 -10.69
C TRP A 169 19.74 -1.60 -10.16
N ARG A 170 19.19 -2.52 -10.97
CA ARG A 170 18.07 -3.36 -10.55
C ARG A 170 18.48 -4.29 -9.41
N THR A 171 19.68 -4.89 -9.47
CA THR A 171 20.19 -5.72 -8.37
C THR A 171 20.41 -4.89 -7.10
N ALA A 172 21.03 -3.71 -7.21
CA ALA A 172 21.23 -2.81 -6.08
C ALA A 172 19.90 -2.39 -5.44
N PHE A 173 18.88 -2.09 -6.26
CA PHE A 173 17.54 -1.75 -5.79
C PHE A 173 16.91 -2.92 -5.03
N VAL A 174 16.94 -4.14 -5.58
CA VAL A 174 16.41 -5.33 -4.91
C VAL A 174 17.11 -5.53 -3.56
N VAL A 175 18.45 -5.54 -3.54
CA VAL A 175 19.23 -5.71 -2.31
C VAL A 175 18.87 -4.63 -1.28
N ALA A 176 18.81 -3.37 -1.68
CA ALA A 176 18.46 -2.26 -0.79
C ALA A 176 17.05 -2.44 -0.21
N THR A 177 16.06 -2.74 -1.04
CA THR A 177 14.68 -2.97 -0.57
C THR A 177 14.58 -4.17 0.37
N THR A 178 15.29 -5.26 0.09
CA THR A 178 15.36 -6.43 0.97
C THR A 178 15.97 -6.10 2.33
N VAL A 179 17.08 -5.35 2.35
CA VAL A 179 17.72 -4.92 3.60
C VAL A 179 16.77 -4.02 4.41
N VAL A 180 16.09 -3.06 3.76
CA VAL A 180 15.09 -2.21 4.42
C VAL A 180 13.96 -3.06 5.01
N SER A 181 13.43 -4.03 4.27
CA SER A 181 12.39 -4.95 4.76
C SER A 181 12.85 -5.78 5.96
N MET A 182 14.11 -6.21 6.01
CA MET A 182 14.68 -6.93 7.15
C MET A 182 14.84 -6.02 8.39
N MET A 183 15.11 -4.73 8.19
CA MET A 183 15.29 -3.76 9.27
C MET A 183 13.96 -3.27 9.87
N LEU A 184 12.86 -3.29 9.10
CA LEU A 184 11.56 -2.76 9.51
C LEU A 184 10.44 -3.79 9.31
N PRO A 185 10.37 -4.87 10.12
CA PRO A 185 9.34 -5.91 9.98
C PRO A 185 7.96 -5.51 10.55
N PHE A 186 7.65 -4.21 10.65
CA PHE A 186 6.40 -3.70 11.23
C PHE A 186 5.40 -3.38 10.12
N PHE A 187 4.81 -4.43 9.56
CA PHE A 187 3.98 -4.31 8.36
C PHE A 187 2.89 -3.23 8.48
N ASN A 188 2.08 -3.28 9.54
CA ASN A 188 0.97 -2.33 9.73
C ASN A 188 1.46 -0.90 9.94
N ASP A 189 2.52 -0.68 10.71
CA ASP A 189 2.99 0.69 10.94
C ASP A 189 3.58 1.29 9.65
N VAL A 190 4.24 0.48 8.83
CA VAL A 190 4.79 0.91 7.54
C VAL A 190 3.69 1.19 6.54
N VAL A 191 2.72 0.28 6.37
CA VAL A 191 1.61 0.51 5.41
C VAL A 191 0.68 1.63 5.88
N GLY A 192 0.44 1.77 7.19
CA GLY A 192 -0.31 2.88 7.75
C GLY A 192 0.36 4.23 7.47
N PHE A 193 1.68 4.28 7.58
CA PHE A 193 2.46 5.47 7.23
C PHE A 193 2.41 5.77 5.72
N LEU A 194 2.62 4.77 4.86
CA LEU A 194 2.55 4.92 3.41
C LEU A 194 1.15 5.33 2.94
N GLY A 195 0.11 4.74 3.55
CA GLY A 195 -1.29 5.11 3.33
C GLY A 195 -1.55 6.56 3.68
N ALA A 196 -1.11 7.01 4.85
CA ALA A 196 -1.22 8.40 5.27
C ALA A 196 -0.52 9.39 4.31
N LEU A 197 0.69 9.04 3.84
CA LEU A 197 1.43 9.88 2.90
C LEU A 197 0.80 9.93 1.51
N GLY A 198 0.30 8.81 1.01
CA GLY A 198 -0.29 8.73 -0.34
C GLY A 198 -1.71 9.26 -0.42
N PHE A 199 -2.51 9.05 0.64
CA PHE A 199 -3.96 9.30 0.61
C PHE A 199 -4.32 10.76 0.34
N TRP A 200 -3.88 11.70 1.19
CA TRP A 200 -4.25 13.10 1.01
C TRP A 200 -3.79 13.68 -0.34
N PRO A 201 -2.50 13.65 -0.71
CA PRO A 201 -2.08 14.32 -1.94
C PRO A 201 -2.69 13.66 -3.18
N LEU A 202 -2.62 12.32 -3.29
CA LEU A 202 -2.93 11.62 -4.53
C LEU A 202 -4.41 11.26 -4.69
N THR A 203 -5.11 10.99 -3.58
CA THR A 203 -6.51 10.53 -3.62
C THR A 203 -7.50 11.65 -3.36
N VAL A 204 -7.09 12.71 -2.64
CA VAL A 204 -7.99 13.80 -2.25
C VAL A 204 -7.59 15.12 -2.89
N TYR A 205 -6.44 15.68 -2.52
CA TYR A 205 -6.03 17.02 -2.89
C TYR A 205 -5.92 17.20 -4.40
N PHE A 206 -5.10 16.37 -5.09
CA PHE A 206 -4.94 16.53 -6.55
C PHE A 206 -6.26 16.35 -7.30
N PRO A 207 -7.07 15.29 -7.08
CA PRO A 207 -8.36 15.16 -7.76
C PRO A 207 -9.33 16.32 -7.48
N VAL A 208 -9.38 16.83 -6.24
CA VAL A 208 -10.23 17.96 -5.86
C VAL A 208 -9.79 19.24 -6.58
N GLU A 209 -8.50 19.56 -6.56
CA GLU A 209 -7.98 20.75 -7.25
C GLU A 209 -8.15 20.64 -8.77
N MET A 210 -7.87 19.47 -9.35
CA MET A 210 -8.13 19.20 -10.77
C MET A 210 -9.61 19.42 -11.11
N TYR A 211 -10.53 18.96 -10.27
CA TYR A 211 -11.96 19.16 -10.45
C TYR A 211 -12.35 20.64 -10.40
N VAL A 212 -11.86 21.38 -9.39
CA VAL A 212 -12.13 22.82 -9.22
C VAL A 212 -11.67 23.62 -10.44
N VAL A 213 -10.46 23.34 -10.93
CA VAL A 213 -9.89 24.00 -12.11
C VAL A 213 -10.65 23.64 -13.38
N GLN A 214 -10.89 22.34 -13.63
CA GLN A 214 -11.55 21.85 -14.85
C GLN A 214 -13.01 22.29 -14.95
N LYS A 215 -13.74 22.29 -13.83
CA LYS A 215 -15.14 22.73 -13.78
C LYS A 215 -15.31 24.21 -13.51
N LYS A 216 -14.22 24.96 -13.37
CA LYS A 216 -14.22 26.40 -13.06
C LYS A 216 -15.13 26.74 -11.89
N VAL A 217 -15.07 25.95 -10.82
CA VAL A 217 -15.94 26.12 -9.65
C VAL A 217 -15.64 27.49 -9.02
N PRO A 218 -16.65 28.37 -8.84
CA PRO A 218 -16.41 29.69 -8.27
C PRO A 218 -15.84 29.59 -6.85
N LYS A 219 -14.76 30.34 -6.59
CA LYS A 219 -14.20 30.45 -5.23
C LYS A 219 -15.27 30.96 -4.27
N TRP A 220 -15.30 30.40 -3.07
CA TRP A 220 -16.30 30.69 -2.02
C TRP A 220 -17.74 30.26 -2.31
N SER A 221 -18.01 29.60 -3.44
CA SER A 221 -19.28 28.90 -3.59
C SER A 221 -19.41 27.78 -2.55
N THR A 222 -20.65 27.39 -2.20
CA THR A 222 -20.91 26.28 -1.28
C THR A 222 -20.21 25.00 -1.70
N GLN A 223 -20.16 24.72 -3.00
CA GLN A 223 -19.47 23.56 -3.55
C GLN A 223 -17.95 23.65 -3.34
N TRP A 224 -17.35 24.82 -3.61
CA TRP A 224 -15.92 25.03 -3.38
C TRP A 224 -15.56 24.88 -1.90
N VAL A 225 -16.34 25.49 -1.00
CA VAL A 225 -16.11 25.39 0.45
C VAL A 225 -16.23 23.94 0.92
N CYS A 226 -17.24 23.20 0.45
CA CYS A 226 -17.41 21.78 0.78
C CYS A 226 -16.20 20.94 0.34
N LEU A 227 -15.71 21.15 -0.89
CA LEU A 227 -14.55 20.45 -1.43
C LEU A 227 -13.25 20.76 -0.65
N GLN A 228 -13.05 22.02 -0.26
CA GLN A 228 -11.89 22.42 0.53
C GLN A 228 -11.96 21.90 1.97
N MET A 229 -13.14 21.93 2.60
CA MET A 229 -13.35 21.34 3.92
C MET A 229 -13.12 19.83 3.92
N LEU A 230 -13.57 19.12 2.89
CA LEU A 230 -13.26 17.70 2.69
C LEU A 230 -11.75 17.47 2.60
N SER A 231 -11.06 18.25 1.76
CA SER A 231 -9.60 18.15 1.58
C SER A 231 -8.84 18.40 2.88
N LEU A 232 -9.18 19.46 3.62
CA LEU A 232 -8.58 19.79 4.91
C LEU A 232 -8.89 18.75 5.99
N GLY A 233 -10.11 18.19 6.01
CA GLY A 233 -10.47 17.09 6.90
C GLY A 233 -9.65 15.83 6.63
N CYS A 234 -9.50 15.45 5.36
CA CYS A 234 -8.65 14.33 4.96
C CYS A 234 -7.17 14.59 5.24
N LEU A 235 -6.70 15.83 5.15
CA LEU A 235 -5.34 16.20 5.55
C LEU A 235 -5.14 15.95 7.05
N ALA A 236 -6.07 16.41 7.89
CA ALA A 236 -5.99 16.22 9.33
C ALA A 236 -5.98 14.73 9.71
N ILE A 237 -6.84 13.91 9.08
CA ILE A 237 -6.86 12.45 9.26
C ILE A 237 -5.51 11.84 8.84
N SER A 238 -4.96 12.26 7.70
CA SER A 238 -3.68 11.75 7.20
C SER A 238 -2.52 12.11 8.15
N LEU A 239 -2.49 13.34 8.67
CA LEU A 239 -1.49 13.74 9.66
C LEU A 239 -1.61 12.94 10.96
N ALA A 240 -2.82 12.70 11.44
CA ALA A 240 -3.06 11.88 12.63
C ALA A 240 -2.64 10.41 12.41
N ALA A 241 -2.93 9.86 11.23
CA ALA A 241 -2.53 8.50 10.85
C ALA A 241 -1.01 8.37 10.72
N ALA A 242 -0.34 9.36 10.10
CA ALA A 242 1.12 9.40 10.04
C ALA A 242 1.75 9.48 11.43
N ALA A 243 1.20 10.32 12.32
CA ALA A 243 1.66 10.42 13.71
C ALA A 243 1.48 9.10 14.48
N GLY A 244 0.33 8.44 14.33
CA GLY A 244 0.06 7.13 14.92
C GLY A 244 1.05 6.06 14.45
N SER A 245 1.28 6.01 13.13
CA SER A 245 2.21 5.07 12.51
C SER A 245 3.67 5.30 12.96
N ILE A 246 4.12 6.56 13.02
CA ILE A 246 5.46 6.90 13.54
C ILE A 246 5.60 6.50 15.02
N ALA A 247 4.55 6.71 15.82
CA ALA A 247 4.54 6.30 17.21
C ALA A 247 4.61 4.78 17.36
N GLY A 248 3.93 4.02 16.48
CA GLY A 248 4.04 2.56 16.34
C GLY A 248 5.48 2.14 16.05
N ILE A 249 6.06 2.63 14.95
CA ILE A 249 7.44 2.29 14.53
C ILE A 249 8.43 2.58 15.66
N LYS A 250 8.31 3.74 16.32
CA LYS A 250 9.18 4.12 17.43
C LYS A 250 9.02 3.19 18.64
N SER A 251 7.81 2.72 18.92
CA SER A 251 7.55 1.77 19.99
C SER A 251 8.19 0.42 19.67
N ASP A 252 8.02 -0.06 18.44
CA ASP A 252 8.48 -1.38 18.04
C ASP A 252 10.00 -1.45 17.87
N LEU A 253 10.64 -0.39 17.38
CA LEU A 253 12.11 -0.27 17.31
C LEU A 253 12.81 -0.28 18.67
N LYS A 254 12.11 -0.03 19.79
CA LYS A 254 12.71 -0.17 21.14
C LYS A 254 12.91 -1.62 21.54
N VAL A 255 12.09 -2.52 21.00
CA VAL A 255 12.08 -3.95 21.34
C VAL A 255 12.83 -4.74 20.27
N TYR A 256 12.70 -4.33 19.02
CA TYR A 256 13.37 -4.99 17.90
C TYR A 256 14.81 -4.53 17.75
N HIS A 257 15.75 -5.48 17.85
CA HIS A 257 17.16 -5.26 17.55
C HIS A 257 17.53 -6.04 16.29
N PRO A 258 17.63 -5.36 15.13
CA PRO A 258 17.99 -6.02 13.88
C PRO A 258 19.30 -6.79 14.04
N PHE A 259 19.32 -8.04 13.55
CA PHE A 259 20.53 -8.86 13.46
C PHE A 259 21.18 -9.23 14.80
N LYS A 260 20.46 -9.09 15.93
CA LYS A 260 20.86 -9.66 17.22
C LYS A 260 20.07 -10.95 17.47
N THR A 261 20.79 -12.05 17.61
CA THR A 261 20.29 -13.34 18.13
C THR A 261 20.18 -13.32 19.64
#